data_AF-A0A4E0PSB8-F1
#
_entry.id   AF-A0A4E0PSB8-F1
#
_cell.length_a   1.000
_cell.length_b   1.000
_cell.length_c   1.000
_cell.angle_alpha   90.00
_cell.angle_beta   90.00
_cell.angle_gamma   90.00
#
_symmetry.space_group_name_H-M   'P 1'
#
loop_
_entity.id
_entity.type
_entity.pdbx_description
1 polymer ?
#
loop_
_entity_poly.entity_id
_entity_poly.type
_entity_poly.pdbx_seq_one_letter_code
_entity_poly.pdbx_strand_id
1 'polypeptide(L)'
;MSSEDKTRDSEGSDGASYACTLKEDSGTSRKRDLIIAVALILFIVVWTVFLLYHPPEEIVGFLGVNNTYMVVFLLAATGGVSAFTSTSFYTALITISLGGVDPIYLALFASVGLTLGDIVFYFVGKKGRQCFPQKYERYINMFFQLVEKVSDRTIIAVIFFYSLTPLPSDILAIVLAILGFPLKKIVPPLLIGNFALILVLAELARYGYRLF
;
A
#
# COMPACT_ATOMS: atom_id res chain seq x y z
N MET A 1 -65.80 -21.35 3.91
CA MET A 1 -66.39 -21.34 5.27
C MET A 1 -65.28 -21.79 6.21
N SER A 2 -64.59 -20.84 6.82
CA SER A 2 -64.59 -20.61 8.29
C SER A 2 -64.26 -21.87 9.09
N SER A 3 -63.37 -21.87 10.06
CA SER A 3 -62.55 -20.84 10.71
C SER A 3 -61.87 -21.58 11.87
N GLU A 4 -60.60 -21.27 12.14
CA GLU A 4 -60.00 -21.09 13.49
C GLU A 4 -60.00 -22.28 14.48
N ASP A 5 -59.05 -22.50 15.39
CA ASP A 5 -58.06 -21.64 16.03
C ASP A 5 -57.00 -22.50 16.75
N LYS A 6 -55.78 -21.94 16.87
CA LYS A 6 -54.75 -22.08 17.93
C LYS A 6 -54.30 -23.47 18.42
N THR A 7 -53.00 -23.69 18.66
CA THR A 7 -52.14 -22.84 19.50
C THR A 7 -50.64 -23.12 19.27
N ARG A 8 -49.86 -22.03 19.16
CA ARG A 8 -48.46 -21.77 19.57
C ARG A 8 -47.48 -22.96 19.65
N ASP A 9 -46.37 -22.82 18.94
CA ASP A 9 -45.08 -22.65 19.61
C ASP A 9 -44.15 -21.75 18.79
N SER A 10 -43.36 -21.01 19.54
CA SER A 10 -42.51 -19.90 19.17
C SER A 10 -41.04 -20.34 19.13
N GLU A 11 -40.35 -20.11 18.01
CA GLU A 11 -38.87 -20.08 17.93
C GLU A 11 -38.50 -19.19 16.73
N GLY A 12 -38.03 -17.97 16.97
CA GLY A 12 -36.62 -17.62 16.77
C GLY A 12 -36.33 -17.28 15.30
N SER A 13 -36.57 -16.04 14.85
CA SER A 13 -35.52 -15.02 14.76
C SER A 13 -34.12 -15.60 14.91
N ASP A 14 -33.37 -15.73 13.82
CA ASP A 14 -32.13 -14.96 13.64
C ASP A 14 -31.23 -15.54 12.54
N GLY A 15 -30.72 -14.62 11.73
CA GLY A 15 -29.30 -14.66 11.37
C GLY A 15 -28.95 -15.60 10.23
N ALA A 16 -29.00 -15.06 9.01
CA ALA A 16 -28.15 -15.50 7.93
C ALA A 16 -26.69 -15.62 8.43
N SER A 17 -26.27 -16.84 8.70
CA SER A 17 -24.92 -17.19 9.12
C SER A 17 -23.98 -17.07 7.93
N TYR A 18 -23.48 -15.86 7.70
CA TYR A 18 -22.27 -15.65 6.90
C TYR A 18 -21.05 -15.91 7.79
N ALA A 19 -20.94 -17.14 8.30
CA ALA A 19 -19.71 -17.62 8.87
C ALA A 19 -18.71 -17.80 7.73
N CYS A 20 -17.54 -17.17 7.85
CA CYS A 20 -16.40 -17.51 7.04
C CYS A 20 -16.02 -18.97 7.36
N THR A 21 -16.65 -19.92 6.67
CA THR A 21 -16.14 -21.28 6.61
C THR A 21 -14.87 -21.22 5.80
N LEU A 22 -13.77 -20.88 6.48
CA LEU A 22 -12.48 -21.43 6.12
C LEU A 22 -12.67 -22.95 6.19
N LYS A 23 -13.00 -23.55 5.05
CA LYS A 23 -12.89 -24.99 4.87
C LYS A 23 -11.43 -25.29 5.16
N GLU A 24 -11.22 -25.87 6.33
CA GLU A 24 -9.95 -26.37 6.81
C GLU A 24 -9.47 -27.44 5.82
N ASP A 25 -8.78 -27.03 4.76
CA ASP A 25 -7.84 -27.91 4.06
C ASP A 25 -6.50 -27.77 4.79
N SER A 26 -6.47 -28.40 5.96
CA SER A 26 -5.53 -28.17 7.07
C SER A 26 -4.09 -28.60 6.81
N GLY A 27 -3.79 -29.18 5.64
CA GLY A 27 -2.44 -29.62 5.29
C GLY A 27 -1.66 -28.68 4.36
N THR A 28 -2.33 -28.07 3.36
CA THR A 28 -1.65 -27.65 2.12
C THR A 28 -1.69 -26.14 1.88
N SER A 29 -2.78 -25.44 2.23
CA SER A 29 -2.91 -23.99 1.99
C SER A 29 -2.16 -23.15 3.02
N ARG A 30 -2.21 -23.53 4.30
CA ARG A 30 -1.46 -22.83 5.37
C ARG A 30 0.05 -22.88 5.13
N LYS A 31 0.55 -24.00 4.59
CA LYS A 31 1.96 -24.10 4.16
C LYS A 31 2.24 -23.18 2.98
N ARG A 32 1.38 -23.11 1.96
CA ARG A 32 1.59 -22.24 0.79
C ARG A 32 1.56 -20.74 1.15
N ASP A 33 0.63 -20.30 1.99
CA ASP A 33 0.54 -18.89 2.39
C ASP A 33 1.69 -18.52 3.35
N LEU A 34 2.12 -19.45 4.21
CA LEU A 34 3.29 -19.28 5.07
C LEU A 34 4.60 -19.38 4.27
N ILE A 35 4.66 -20.17 3.20
CA ILE A 35 5.77 -20.21 2.23
C ILE A 35 5.82 -18.89 1.46
N ILE A 36 4.68 -18.33 1.03
CA ILE A 36 4.66 -17.02 0.34
C ILE A 36 5.05 -15.90 1.30
N ALA A 37 4.54 -15.90 2.53
CA ALA A 37 4.91 -14.92 3.54
C ALA A 37 6.38 -15.03 3.95
N VAL A 38 6.88 -16.25 4.17
CA VAL A 38 8.30 -16.50 4.47
C VAL A 38 9.18 -16.19 3.26
N ALA A 39 8.76 -16.51 2.04
CA ALA A 39 9.51 -16.16 0.83
C ALA A 39 9.57 -14.64 0.64
N LEU A 40 8.47 -13.92 0.91
CA LEU A 40 8.46 -12.46 0.89
C LEU A 40 9.33 -11.86 2.00
N ILE A 41 9.23 -12.36 3.22
CA ILE A 41 10.06 -11.91 4.36
C ILE A 41 11.54 -12.21 4.08
N LEU A 42 11.86 -13.41 3.58
CA LEU A 42 13.22 -13.82 3.27
C LEU A 42 13.76 -13.01 2.08
N PHE A 43 12.93 -12.73 1.07
CA PHE A 43 13.27 -11.80 0.00
C PHE A 43 13.56 -10.40 0.53
N ILE A 44 12.72 -9.86 1.40
CA ILE A 44 12.91 -8.54 2.04
C ILE A 44 14.18 -8.53 2.89
N VAL A 45 14.43 -9.56 3.69
CA VAL A 45 15.62 -9.68 4.55
C VAL A 45 16.88 -9.82 3.70
N VAL A 46 16.88 -10.67 2.68
CA VAL A 46 18.01 -10.81 1.74
C VAL A 46 18.28 -9.49 1.02
N TRP A 47 17.22 -8.80 0.57
CA TRP A 47 17.34 -7.51 -0.11
C TRP A 47 17.84 -6.39 0.81
N THR A 48 17.39 -6.39 2.07
CA THR A 48 17.81 -5.43 3.09
C THR A 48 19.27 -5.67 3.52
N VAL A 49 19.66 -6.93 3.70
CA VAL A 49 21.05 -7.31 4.00
C VAL A 49 21.96 -6.97 2.80
N PHE A 50 21.50 -7.20 1.57
CA PHE A 50 22.22 -6.81 0.36
C PHE A 50 22.46 -5.29 0.28
N LEU A 51 21.44 -4.48 0.60
CA LEU A 51 21.56 -3.02 0.65
C LEU A 51 22.43 -2.49 1.81
N LEU A 52 22.56 -3.24 2.91
CA LEU A 52 23.47 -2.90 4.02
C LEU A 52 24.92 -3.20 3.69
N TYR A 53 25.18 -4.25 2.90
CA TYR A 53 26.54 -4.63 2.49
C TYR A 53 27.06 -3.85 1.29
N HIS A 54 26.18 -3.35 0.43
CA HIS A 54 26.55 -2.54 -0.73
C HIS A 54 26.02 -1.11 -0.55
N PRO A 55 26.85 -0.18 -0.04
CA PRO A 55 26.45 1.20 0.14
C PRO A 55 26.06 1.82 -1.23
N PRO A 56 25.05 2.70 -1.27
CA PRO A 56 24.47 3.19 -2.51
C PRO A 56 25.49 3.93 -3.39
N GLU A 57 26.57 4.45 -2.82
CA GLU A 57 27.65 5.12 -3.56
C GLU A 57 28.47 4.16 -4.44
N GLU A 58 28.73 2.93 -3.98
CA GLU A 58 29.44 1.91 -4.78
C GLU A 58 28.53 1.28 -5.84
N ILE A 59 27.23 1.13 -5.54
CA ILE A 59 26.22 0.63 -6.47
C ILE A 59 26.06 1.61 -7.64
N VAL A 60 25.99 2.92 -7.37
CA VAL A 60 25.87 3.98 -8.38
C VAL A 60 27.15 4.14 -9.20
N GLY A 61 28.32 3.95 -8.58
CA GLY A 61 29.62 3.96 -9.25
C GLY A 61 29.84 2.78 -10.20
N PHE A 62 29.36 1.58 -9.85
CA PHE A 62 29.51 0.37 -10.67
C PHE A 62 28.45 0.23 -11.78
N LEU A 63 27.24 0.77 -11.56
CA LEU A 63 26.12 0.64 -12.50
C LEU A 63 26.07 1.76 -13.57
N GLY A 64 26.79 2.85 -13.37
CA GLY A 64 26.75 4.02 -14.25
C GLY A 64 25.42 4.79 -14.13
N VAL A 65 25.47 6.08 -14.44
CA VAL A 65 24.37 7.05 -14.28
C VAL A 65 23.06 6.61 -14.96
N ASN A 66 23.13 5.72 -15.94
CA ASN A 66 21.97 5.20 -16.68
C ASN A 66 21.14 4.18 -15.87
N ASN A 67 21.75 3.46 -14.93
CA ASN A 67 21.05 2.43 -14.14
C ASN A 67 20.52 2.96 -12.79
N THR A 68 20.88 4.19 -12.40
CA THR A 68 20.38 4.82 -11.16
C THR A 68 18.86 4.86 -11.11
N TYR A 69 18.20 5.15 -12.23
CA TYR A 69 16.73 5.15 -12.33
C TYR A 69 16.11 3.77 -12.09
N MET A 70 16.79 2.71 -12.55
CA MET A 70 16.35 1.33 -12.34
C MET A 70 16.51 0.94 -10.87
N VAL A 71 17.61 1.33 -10.22
CA VAL A 71 17.81 1.14 -8.77
C VAL A 71 16.73 1.89 -7.98
N VAL A 72 16.43 3.14 -8.35
CA VAL A 72 15.37 3.93 -7.71
C VAL A 72 14.00 3.27 -7.87
N PHE A 73 13.68 2.77 -9.07
CA PHE A 73 12.45 2.02 -9.30
C PHE A 73 12.36 0.78 -8.42
N LEU A 74 13.42 -0.03 -8.36
CA LEU A 74 13.45 -1.25 -7.53
C LEU A 74 13.38 -0.90 -6.04
N LEU A 75 14.10 0.13 -5.60
CA LEU A 75 14.07 0.64 -4.24
C LEU A 75 12.67 1.16 -3.87
N ALA A 76 11.98 1.84 -4.78
CA ALA A 76 10.61 2.29 -4.54
C ALA A 76 9.62 1.11 -4.52
N ALA A 77 9.79 0.13 -5.41
CA ALA A 77 8.94 -1.06 -5.46
C ALA A 77 9.15 -2.03 -4.29
N THR A 78 10.33 -2.03 -3.65
CA THR A 78 10.70 -2.95 -2.55
C THR A 78 10.82 -2.28 -1.19
N GLY A 79 11.31 -1.04 -1.14
CA GLY A 79 11.56 -0.23 0.05
C GLY A 79 10.51 0.83 0.31
N GLY A 80 9.70 1.18 -0.69
CA GLY A 80 8.42 1.89 -0.52
C GLY A 80 7.35 1.02 0.14
N VAL A 81 7.71 -0.20 0.58
CA VAL A 81 6.79 -1.25 1.01
C VAL A 81 6.52 -1.18 2.53
N SER A 82 6.79 -0.07 3.19
CA SER A 82 6.51 0.03 4.61
C SER A 82 6.44 1.46 5.10
N ALA A 83 5.37 1.73 5.84
CA ALA A 83 5.22 2.90 6.71
C ALA A 83 6.43 3.14 7.65
N PHE A 84 7.22 2.09 7.92
CA PHE A 84 8.42 2.17 8.74
C PHE A 84 9.68 2.58 7.97
N THR A 85 9.72 2.41 6.64
CA THR A 85 10.87 2.75 5.79
C THR A 85 10.67 4.06 5.02
N SER A 86 9.51 4.73 5.14
CA SER A 86 9.21 5.96 4.41
C SER A 86 10.28 7.05 4.62
N THR A 87 10.76 7.26 5.86
CA THR A 87 11.81 8.25 6.14
C THR A 87 13.14 7.88 5.46
N SER A 88 13.54 6.62 5.52
CA SER A 88 14.76 6.12 4.86
C SER A 88 14.66 6.19 3.33
N PHE A 89 13.46 5.97 2.79
CA PHE A 89 13.21 6.08 1.35
C PHE A 89 13.36 7.52 0.84
N TYR A 90 12.70 8.48 1.48
CA TYR A 90 12.80 9.89 1.06
C TYR A 90 14.21 10.45 1.24
N THR A 91 14.93 10.07 2.30
CA THR A 91 16.33 10.47 2.49
C THR A 91 17.24 9.88 1.40
N ALA A 92 17.06 8.62 1.01
CA ALA A 92 17.79 8.04 -0.11
C ALA A 92 17.52 8.77 -1.44
N LEU A 93 16.26 9.12 -1.73
CA LEU A 93 15.90 9.89 -2.92
C LEU A 93 16.54 11.29 -2.94
N ILE A 94 16.58 11.96 -1.78
CA ILE A 94 17.25 13.25 -1.64
C ILE A 94 18.74 13.12 -1.96
N THR A 95 19.44 12.15 -1.37
CA THR A 95 20.86 11.91 -1.62
C THR A 95 21.14 11.62 -3.10
N ILE A 96 20.31 10.78 -3.74
CA ILE A 96 20.44 10.46 -5.17
C ILE A 96 20.17 11.71 -6.04
N SER A 97 19.20 12.56 -5.67
CA SER A 97 18.92 13.82 -6.38
C SER A 97 20.12 14.78 -6.33
N LEU A 98 20.79 14.87 -5.18
CA LEU A 98 22.00 15.67 -4.99
C LEU A 98 23.19 15.14 -5.81
N GLY A 99 23.22 13.84 -6.10
CA GLY A 99 24.20 13.22 -7.00
C GLY A 99 24.12 13.64 -8.48
N GLY A 100 23.23 14.57 -8.83
CA GLY A 100 23.16 15.17 -10.17
C GLY A 100 22.15 14.52 -11.13
N VAL A 101 21.38 13.53 -10.67
CA VAL A 101 20.37 12.78 -11.45
C VAL A 101 19.13 13.64 -11.76
N ASP A 102 18.62 13.62 -12.98
CA ASP A 102 17.46 14.44 -13.36
C ASP A 102 16.23 14.19 -12.44
N PRO A 103 15.68 15.22 -11.76
CA PRO A 103 14.59 15.08 -10.80
C PRO A 103 13.28 14.56 -11.40
N ILE A 104 13.02 14.86 -12.67
CA ILE A 104 11.80 14.45 -13.36
C ILE A 104 11.82 12.94 -13.58
N TYR A 105 12.94 12.43 -14.09
CA TYR A 105 13.10 10.98 -14.25
C TYR A 105 13.17 10.28 -12.90
N LEU A 106 13.87 10.85 -11.91
CA LEU A 106 13.90 10.32 -10.55
C LEU A 106 12.47 10.16 -9.99
N ALA A 107 11.66 11.21 -10.04
CA ALA A 107 10.28 11.21 -9.59
C ALA A 107 9.42 10.23 -10.38
N LEU A 108 9.62 10.11 -11.69
CA LEU A 108 8.87 9.19 -12.54
C LEU A 108 9.13 7.74 -12.15
N PHE A 109 10.39 7.31 -12.11
CA PHE A 109 10.74 5.94 -11.77
C PHE A 109 10.42 5.60 -10.31
N ALA A 110 10.64 6.53 -9.38
CA ALA A 110 10.31 6.34 -7.98
C ALA A 110 8.79 6.22 -7.77
N SER A 111 7.99 7.12 -8.35
CA SER A 111 6.52 7.09 -8.17
C SER A 111 5.88 5.85 -8.80
N VAL A 112 6.36 5.39 -9.95
CA VAL A 112 5.88 4.15 -10.58
C VAL A 112 6.23 2.93 -9.72
N GLY A 113 7.47 2.87 -9.20
CA GLY A 113 7.89 1.81 -8.29
C GLY A 113 7.06 1.80 -7.00
N LEU A 114 6.87 2.97 -6.38
CA LEU A 114 6.09 3.12 -5.15
C LEU A 114 4.64 2.69 -5.35
N THR A 115 4.01 3.15 -6.45
CA THR A 115 2.64 2.75 -6.80
C THR A 115 2.52 1.24 -7.05
N LEU A 116 3.56 0.61 -7.58
CA LEU A 116 3.60 -0.84 -7.75
C LEU A 116 3.64 -1.57 -6.39
N GLY A 117 4.39 -1.03 -5.42
CA GLY A 117 4.35 -1.48 -4.02
C GLY A 117 2.97 -1.30 -3.39
N ASP A 118 2.36 -0.13 -3.55
CA ASP A 118 1.01 0.18 -3.04
C ASP A 118 -0.04 -0.79 -3.61
N ILE A 119 0.09 -1.18 -4.89
CA ILE A 119 -0.79 -2.18 -5.52
C ILE A 119 -0.65 -3.54 -4.81
N VAL A 120 0.57 -3.98 -4.49
CA VAL A 120 0.79 -5.23 -3.74
C VAL A 120 0.09 -5.16 -2.38
N PHE A 121 0.25 -4.05 -1.64
CA PHE A 121 -0.44 -3.83 -0.38
C PHE A 121 -1.95 -3.78 -0.48
N TYR A 122 -2.47 -3.16 -1.53
CA TYR A 122 -3.89 -3.17 -1.81
C TYR A 122 -4.40 -4.60 -1.98
N PHE A 123 -3.68 -5.46 -2.71
CA PHE A 123 -4.06 -6.87 -2.85
C PHE A 123 -4.02 -7.63 -1.53
N VAL A 124 -3.00 -7.39 -0.70
CA VAL A 124 -2.90 -7.95 0.65
C VAL A 124 -4.08 -7.51 1.52
N GLY A 125 -4.39 -6.21 1.56
CA GLY A 125 -5.53 -5.66 2.30
C GLY A 125 -6.88 -6.21 1.81
N LYS A 126 -7.04 -6.36 0.49
CA LYS A 126 -8.25 -6.93 -0.11
C LYS A 126 -8.47 -8.39 0.28
N LYS A 127 -7.41 -9.20 0.31
CA LYS A 127 -7.49 -10.59 0.80
C LYS A 127 -7.70 -10.64 2.33
N GLY A 128 -7.04 -9.74 3.06
CA GLY A 128 -7.18 -9.63 4.52
C GLY A 128 -8.58 -9.24 4.99
N ARG A 129 -9.38 -8.56 4.14
CA ARG A 129 -10.78 -8.18 4.44
C ARG A 129 -11.64 -9.32 4.98
N GLN A 130 -11.43 -10.55 4.50
CA GLN A 130 -12.23 -11.72 4.88
C GLN A 130 -11.83 -12.32 6.24
N CYS A 131 -10.70 -11.90 6.81
CA CYS A 131 -10.14 -12.43 8.05
C CYS A 131 -10.30 -11.49 9.25
N PHE A 132 -11.12 -10.43 9.14
CA PHE A 132 -11.26 -9.45 10.21
C PHE A 132 -12.08 -9.99 11.38
N PRO A 133 -11.60 -9.84 12.64
CA PRO A 133 -12.37 -10.20 13.81
C PRO A 133 -13.63 -9.34 13.90
N GLN A 134 -14.76 -9.96 14.28
CA GLN A 134 -16.05 -9.30 14.46
C GLN A 134 -15.99 -8.07 15.39
N LYS A 135 -15.02 -8.04 16.31
CA LYS A 135 -14.74 -6.92 17.22
C LYS A 135 -14.46 -5.58 16.50
N TYR A 136 -13.92 -5.62 15.28
CA TYR A 136 -13.60 -4.42 14.50
C TYR A 136 -14.63 -4.12 13.39
N GLU A 137 -15.62 -4.99 13.18
CA GLU A 137 -16.68 -4.76 12.19
C GLU A 137 -17.40 -3.44 12.40
N ARG A 138 -17.63 -3.03 13.65
CA ARG A 138 -18.32 -1.77 13.94
C ARG A 138 -17.57 -0.55 13.43
N TYR A 139 -16.25 -0.51 13.60
CA TYR A 139 -15.40 0.57 13.10
C TYR A 139 -15.33 0.54 11.58
N ILE A 140 -15.11 -0.65 11.02
CA ILE A 140 -15.04 -0.86 9.57
C ILE A 140 -16.36 -0.43 8.90
N ASN A 141 -17.51 -0.84 9.43
CA ASN A 141 -18.84 -0.47 8.94
C ASN A 141 -19.10 1.03 9.04
N MET A 142 -18.60 1.71 10.09
CA MET A 142 -18.68 3.16 10.20
C MET A 142 -17.89 3.85 9.08
N PHE A 143 -16.66 3.39 8.80
CA PHE A 143 -15.87 3.90 7.68
C PHE A 143 -16.50 3.58 6.33
N PHE A 144 -17.10 2.40 6.16
CA PHE A 144 -17.87 2.07 4.96
C PHE A 144 -19.00 3.05 4.71
N GLN A 145 -19.85 3.29 5.72
CA GLN A 145 -20.96 4.23 5.60
C GLN A 145 -20.48 5.64 5.30
N LEU A 146 -19.33 6.05 5.87
CA LEU A 146 -18.74 7.35 5.58
C LEU A 146 -18.25 7.43 4.13
N VAL A 147 -17.53 6.42 3.65
CA VAL A 147 -17.01 6.35 2.28
C VAL A 147 -18.13 6.21 1.26
N GLU A 148 -19.18 5.45 1.55
CA GLU A 148 -20.34 5.28 0.68
C GLU A 148 -21.19 6.57 0.58
N LYS A 149 -21.24 7.36 1.65
CA LYS A 149 -21.92 8.67 1.66
C LYS A 149 -21.10 9.76 0.97
N VAL A 150 -19.81 9.56 0.81
CA VAL A 150 -18.89 10.51 0.18
C VAL A 150 -18.78 10.20 -1.31
N SER A 151 -18.81 11.22 -2.17
CA SER A 151 -18.65 11.03 -3.60
C SER A 151 -17.27 10.43 -3.94
N ASP A 152 -17.22 9.52 -4.90
CA ASP A 152 -15.97 8.99 -5.47
C ASP A 152 -14.93 10.08 -5.78
N ARG A 153 -15.39 11.26 -6.24
CA ARG A 153 -14.52 12.40 -6.56
C ARG A 153 -13.82 12.96 -5.32
N THR A 154 -14.51 13.03 -4.20
CA THR A 154 -13.96 13.50 -2.93
C THR A 154 -12.94 12.50 -2.40
N ILE A 155 -13.21 11.20 -2.52
CA ILE A 155 -12.24 10.15 -2.14
C ILE A 155 -10.97 10.25 -2.99
N ILE A 156 -11.12 10.40 -4.31
CA ILE A 156 -9.99 10.61 -5.22
C ILE A 156 -9.18 11.86 -4.84
N ALA A 157 -9.85 12.97 -4.51
CA ALA A 157 -9.18 14.18 -4.06
C ALA A 157 -8.43 13.96 -2.74
N VAL A 158 -9.05 13.28 -1.76
CA VAL A 158 -8.40 12.95 -0.49
C VAL A 158 -7.16 12.07 -0.71
N ILE A 159 -7.24 11.07 -1.60
CA ILE A 159 -6.08 10.23 -1.95
C ILE A 159 -4.95 11.08 -2.52
N PHE A 160 -5.28 11.99 -3.44
CA PHE A 160 -4.30 12.89 -4.04
C PHE A 160 -3.63 13.79 -2.99
N PHE A 161 -4.40 14.49 -2.16
CA PHE A 161 -3.87 15.35 -1.10
C PHE A 161 -3.08 14.58 -0.04
N TYR A 162 -3.50 13.35 0.28
CA TYR A 162 -2.75 12.48 1.19
C TYR A 162 -1.40 12.08 0.57
N SER A 163 -1.36 11.76 -0.72
CA SER A 163 -0.12 11.38 -1.43
C SER A 163 0.86 12.55 -1.62
N LEU A 164 0.36 13.78 -1.53
CA LEU A 164 1.18 14.99 -1.45
C LEU A 164 1.84 15.21 -0.09
N THR A 165 1.47 14.41 0.92
CA THR A 165 2.14 14.42 2.21
C THR A 165 3.17 13.29 2.27
N PRO A 166 4.28 13.45 3.02
CA PRO A 166 5.27 12.39 3.21
C PRO A 166 4.75 11.24 4.10
N LEU A 167 3.43 11.06 4.17
CA LEU A 167 2.78 9.98 4.89
C LEU A 167 2.84 8.67 4.09
N PRO A 168 2.68 7.52 4.78
CA PRO A 168 2.73 6.22 4.12
C PRO A 168 1.51 5.98 3.21
N SER A 169 1.71 6.00 1.89
CA SER A 169 0.69 5.66 0.90
C SER A 169 0.19 4.21 1.05
N ASP A 170 1.05 3.29 1.49
CA ASP A 170 0.72 1.88 1.69
C ASP A 170 -0.45 1.69 2.66
N ILE A 171 -0.46 2.45 3.77
CA ILE A 171 -1.53 2.36 4.78
C ILE A 171 -2.85 2.77 4.14
N LEU A 172 -2.84 3.85 3.37
CA LEU A 172 -4.02 4.33 2.67
C LEU A 172 -4.52 3.28 1.67
N ALA A 173 -3.62 2.64 0.91
CA ALA A 173 -3.94 1.57 -0.03
C ALA A 173 -4.58 0.36 0.67
N ILE A 174 -4.04 -0.08 1.81
CA ILE A 174 -4.61 -1.17 2.62
C ILE A 174 -6.01 -0.80 3.13
N VAL A 175 -6.18 0.40 3.69
CA VAL A 175 -7.46 0.86 4.24
C VAL A 175 -8.52 0.91 3.12
N LEU A 176 -8.19 1.51 1.99
CA LEU A 176 -9.09 1.56 0.82
C LEU A 176 -9.40 0.17 0.27
N ALA A 177 -8.44 -0.76 0.31
CA ALA A 177 -8.65 -2.15 -0.11
C ALA A 177 -9.64 -2.89 0.80
N ILE A 178 -9.51 -2.70 2.12
CA ILE A 178 -10.46 -3.23 3.10
C ILE A 178 -11.84 -2.62 2.82
N LEU A 179 -11.91 -1.32 2.55
CA LEU A 179 -13.13 -0.61 2.16
C LEU A 179 -13.64 -0.96 0.75
N GLY A 180 -12.95 -1.82 0.00
CA GLY A 180 -13.39 -2.31 -1.32
C GLY A 180 -13.39 -1.25 -2.42
N PHE A 181 -12.69 -0.14 -2.23
CA PHE A 181 -12.64 0.93 -3.23
C PHE A 181 -11.80 0.48 -4.44
N PRO A 182 -12.25 0.65 -5.69
CA PRO A 182 -11.62 0.03 -6.83
C PRO A 182 -10.21 0.58 -7.11
N LEU A 183 -9.23 -0.32 -7.23
CA LEU A 183 -7.82 -0.01 -7.53
C LEU A 183 -7.62 0.95 -8.71
N LYS A 184 -8.43 0.84 -9.77
CA LYS A 184 -8.39 1.74 -10.94
C LYS A 184 -8.61 3.22 -10.60
N LYS A 185 -9.34 3.52 -9.52
CA LYS A 185 -9.58 4.88 -9.03
C LYS A 185 -8.53 5.35 -8.03
N ILE A 186 -7.76 4.43 -7.44
CA ILE A 186 -6.72 4.73 -6.45
C ILE A 186 -5.40 5.01 -7.16
N VAL A 187 -5.02 4.18 -8.13
CA VAL A 187 -3.71 4.24 -8.78
C VAL A 187 -3.41 5.61 -9.43
N PRO A 188 -4.32 6.23 -10.21
CA PRO A 188 -4.01 7.52 -10.84
C PRO A 188 -3.71 8.66 -9.84
N PRO A 189 -4.58 8.96 -8.84
CA PRO A 189 -4.28 10.04 -7.89
C PRO A 189 -3.06 9.72 -7.01
N LEU A 190 -2.83 8.45 -6.67
CA LEU A 190 -1.67 8.02 -5.88
C LEU A 190 -0.36 8.23 -6.65
N LEU A 191 -0.31 7.80 -7.91
CA LEU A 191 0.85 7.96 -8.78
C LEU A 191 1.18 9.45 -8.99
N ILE A 192 0.17 10.27 -9.31
CA ILE A 192 0.38 11.70 -9.57
C ILE A 192 0.79 12.43 -8.29
N GLY A 193 0.18 12.11 -7.14
CA GLY A 193 0.53 12.73 -5.87
C GLY A 193 1.95 12.36 -5.42
N ASN A 194 2.31 11.08 -5.48
CA ASN A 194 3.66 10.60 -5.16
C ASN A 194 4.71 11.21 -6.11
N PHE A 195 4.42 11.28 -7.41
CA PHE A 195 5.27 11.95 -8.39
C PHE A 195 5.50 13.43 -8.01
N ALA A 196 4.43 14.17 -7.72
CA ALA A 196 4.51 15.57 -7.34
C ALA A 196 5.32 15.77 -6.05
N LEU A 197 5.07 14.95 -5.02
CA LEU A 197 5.79 15.00 -3.75
C LEU A 197 7.30 14.75 -3.94
N ILE A 198 7.65 13.67 -4.66
CA ILE A 198 9.06 13.31 -4.88
C ILE A 198 9.76 14.37 -5.72
N LEU A 199 9.10 14.90 -6.75
CA LEU A 199 9.65 15.97 -7.58
C LEU A 199 9.92 17.23 -6.75
N VAL A 200 8.95 17.65 -5.94
CA VAL A 200 9.11 18.81 -5.05
C VAL A 200 10.25 18.57 -4.06
N LEU A 201 10.32 17.40 -3.41
CA LEU A 201 11.42 17.06 -2.49
C LEU A 201 12.79 17.08 -3.19
N ALA A 202 12.88 16.51 -4.38
CA ALA A 202 14.12 16.43 -5.15
C ALA A 202 14.61 17.82 -5.58
N GLU A 203 13.70 18.69 -6.03
CA GLU A 203 14.01 20.08 -6.37
C GLU A 203 14.39 20.89 -5.12
N LEU A 204 13.62 20.77 -4.04
CA LEU A 204 13.89 21.49 -2.78
C LEU A 204 15.28 21.14 -2.24
N ALA A 205 15.66 19.85 -2.30
CA ALA A 205 16.98 19.39 -1.91
C ALA A 205 18.09 20.04 -2.75
N ARG A 206 17.92 20.07 -4.08
CA ARG A 206 18.88 20.69 -5.00
C ARG A 206 19.04 22.19 -4.76
N TYR A 207 17.93 22.90 -4.60
CA TYR A 207 17.96 24.34 -4.29
C TYR A 207 18.58 24.61 -2.92
N GLY A 208 18.25 23.81 -1.90
CA GLY A 208 18.84 23.92 -0.57
C GLY A 208 20.34 23.68 -0.56
N TYR A 209 20.82 22.66 -1.28
CA TYR A 209 22.25 22.38 -1.38
C TYR A 209 23.04 23.47 -2.13
N ARG A 210 22.42 24.14 -3.12
CA ARG A 210 23.07 25.27 -3.82
C ARG A 210 23.17 26.55 -2.99
N LEU A 211 22.39 26.65 -1.91
CA LEU A 211 22.33 27.84 -1.06
C LEU A 211 23.38 27.84 0.06
N PHE A 212 24.00 26.70 0.33
CA PHE A 212 25.10 26.49 1.27
C PHE A 212 26.41 26.23 0.54
#